data_AF-A0A9D5NNI8-F1
#
_entry.id   AF-A0A9D5NNI8-F1
#
_cell.length_a   1.000
_cell.length_b   1.000
_cell.length_c   1.000
_cell.angle_alpha   90.00
_cell.angle_beta   90.00
_cell.angle_gamma   90.00
#
_symmetry.space_group_name_H-M   'P 1'
#
loop_
_entity.id
_entity.type
_entity.pdbx_description
1 polymer ?
#
loop_
_entity_poly.entity_id
_entity_poly.type
_entity_poly.pdbx_seq_one_letter_code
_entity_poly.pdbx_strand_id
1 'polypeptide(L)'
;MEFKEFSNPLENDYDINSSHSQTSKQDQELVQSVYNKQMMTILNEIGLLEDDDLKKANISFEEYLNPTKETILKLKTYRDSLVKPIKNGEEIGRNR
;
A
#
# COMPACT_ATOMS: atom_id res chain seq x y z
N MET A 1 44.34 -25.03 -32.08
CA MET A 1 43.54 -24.16 -31.19
C MET A 1 42.98 -25.06 -30.11
N GLU A 2 43.57 -25.00 -28.93
CA GLU A 2 43.24 -25.86 -27.80
C GLU A 2 42.11 -25.22 -26.99
N PHE A 3 41.08 -26.01 -26.70
CA PHE A 3 40.05 -25.66 -25.72
C PHE A 3 40.72 -25.54 -24.35
N LYS A 4 40.78 -24.32 -23.80
CA LYS A 4 41.14 -24.11 -22.40
C LYS A 4 39.88 -24.22 -21.56
N GLU A 5 39.84 -25.26 -20.73
CA GLU A 5 38.89 -25.44 -19.63
C GLU A 5 38.74 -24.14 -18.85
N PHE A 6 37.48 -23.79 -18.55
CA PHE A 6 37.17 -22.67 -17.67
C PHE A 6 37.69 -22.99 -16.27
N SER A 7 38.80 -22.36 -15.90
CA SER A 7 39.33 -22.33 -14.54
C SER A 7 38.27 -21.77 -13.60
N ASN A 8 37.90 -22.61 -12.63
CA ASN A 8 37.00 -22.33 -11.52
C ASN A 8 37.41 -21.02 -10.79
N PRO A 9 36.59 -19.95 -10.74
CA PRO A 9 36.79 -18.90 -9.77
C PRO A 9 35.94 -19.22 -8.54
N LEU A 10 36.40 -20.19 -7.73
CA LEU A 10 36.03 -20.25 -6.33
C LEU A 10 36.86 -19.20 -5.59
N GLU A 11 36.56 -17.92 -5.80
CA GLU A 11 37.07 -16.81 -4.99
C GLU A 11 36.41 -15.50 -5.45
N ASN A 12 35.15 -15.33 -5.08
CA ASN A 12 34.70 -14.01 -4.68
C ASN A 12 34.16 -14.18 -3.26
N ASP A 13 35.05 -13.95 -2.31
CA ASP A 13 34.74 -13.60 -0.94
C ASP A 13 33.82 -12.37 -0.99
N TYR A 14 32.51 -12.59 -1.14
CA TYR A 14 31.54 -11.57 -0.79
C TYR A 14 31.64 -11.45 0.73
N ASP A 15 32.38 -10.43 1.15
CA ASP A 15 32.54 -10.02 2.54
C ASP A 15 31.15 -9.79 3.17
N ILE A 16 30.61 -10.84 3.79
CA ILE A 16 29.32 -10.85 4.49
C ILE A 16 29.38 -10.09 5.82
N ASN A 17 30.46 -9.36 6.11
CA ASN A 17 30.65 -8.62 7.35
C ASN A 17 30.64 -7.08 7.20
N SER A 18 29.84 -6.51 6.29
CA SER A 18 29.44 -5.10 6.42
C SER A 18 28.22 -4.94 7.36
N SER A 19 28.36 -5.46 8.58
CA SER A 19 27.34 -5.37 9.64
C SER A 19 27.42 -4.02 10.36
N HIS A 20 26.90 -2.92 9.78
CA HIS A 20 26.39 -1.80 10.61
C HIS A 20 25.49 -0.71 9.98
N SER A 21 25.00 -0.80 8.74
CA SER A 21 24.16 0.30 8.20
C SER A 21 23.06 -0.07 7.18
N GLN A 22 22.72 -1.36 7.01
CA GLN A 22 21.71 -1.79 6.02
C GLN A 22 20.35 -2.25 6.61
N THR A 23 20.27 -2.55 7.92
CA THR A 23 19.05 -3.04 8.56
C THR A 23 17.89 -2.03 8.48
N SER A 24 18.17 -0.74 8.64
CA SER A 24 17.15 0.31 8.69
C SER A 24 16.38 0.51 7.38
N LYS A 25 16.99 0.28 6.21
CA LYS A 25 16.31 0.41 4.91
C LYS A 25 15.41 -0.79 4.61
N GLN A 26 15.87 -2.00 4.90
CA GLN A 26 15.07 -3.21 4.72
C GLN A 26 13.84 -3.22 5.64
N ASP A 27 13.99 -2.75 6.88
CA ASP A 27 12.87 -2.63 7.81
C ASP A 27 11.83 -1.59 7.37
N GLN A 28 12.27 -0.45 6.81
CA GLN A 28 11.37 0.56 6.24
C GLN A 28 10.60 0.04 5.02
N GLU A 29 11.26 -0.70 4.12
CA GLU A 29 10.60 -1.32 2.96
C GLU A 29 9.56 -2.36 3.39
N LEU A 30 9.88 -3.16 4.41
CA LEU A 30 8.94 -4.13 4.99
C LEU A 30 7.69 -3.46 5.55
N VAL A 31 7.87 -2.38 6.33
CA VAL A 31 6.78 -1.58 6.92
C VAL A 31 5.92 -0.94 5.82
N GLN A 32 6.54 -0.36 4.79
CA GLN A 32 5.82 0.23 3.66
C GLN A 32 5.03 -0.84 2.89
N SER A 33 5.58 -2.06 2.76
CA SER A 33 4.86 -3.17 2.12
C SER A 33 3.59 -3.58 2.88
N VAL A 34 3.59 -3.48 4.21
CA VAL A 34 2.42 -3.79 5.03
C VAL A 34 1.32 -2.76 4.81
N TYR A 35 1.65 -1.47 4.80
CA TYR A 35 0.67 -0.41 4.53
C TYR A 35 0.13 -0.49 3.11
N ASN A 36 0.98 -0.74 2.12
CA ASN A 36 0.54 -0.96 0.74
C ASN A 36 -0.43 -2.14 0.62
N LYS A 37 -0.16 -3.27 1.28
CA LYS A 37 -1.08 -4.41 1.31
C LYS A 37 -2.42 -4.05 1.97
N GLN A 38 -2.38 -3.34 3.10
CA GLN A 38 -3.60 -2.91 3.79
C GLN A 38 -4.42 -1.94 2.95
N MET A 39 -3.77 -1.00 2.25
CA MET A 39 -4.41 -0.08 1.33
C MET A 39 -5.10 -0.86 0.20
N MET A 40 -4.39 -1.79 -0.45
CA MET A 40 -4.95 -2.60 -1.53
C MET A 40 -6.14 -3.44 -1.08
N THR A 41 -6.13 -3.99 0.14
CA THR A 41 -7.29 -4.70 0.69
C THR A 41 -8.50 -3.79 0.80
N ILE A 42 -8.33 -2.55 1.29
CA ILE A 42 -9.45 -1.60 1.40
C ILE A 42 -9.94 -1.18 0.01
N LEU A 43 -9.03 -0.89 -0.91
CA LEU A 43 -9.38 -0.54 -2.30
C LEU A 43 -10.09 -1.68 -3.04
N ASN A 44 -9.78 -2.93 -2.73
CA ASN A 44 -10.53 -4.07 -3.27
C ASN A 44 -11.99 -4.12 -2.75
N GLU A 45 -12.27 -3.56 -1.58
CA GLU A 45 -13.62 -3.51 -1.01
C GLU A 45 -14.43 -2.31 -1.52
N ILE A 46 -13.79 -1.15 -1.74
CA ILE A 46 -14.48 0.11 -2.11
C ILE A 46 -14.26 0.57 -3.55
N GLY A 47 -13.30 -0.03 -4.26
CA GLY A 47 -12.81 0.43 -5.56
C GLY A 47 -11.58 1.34 -5.46
N LEU A 48 -10.97 1.62 -6.60
CA LEU A 48 -9.95 2.66 -6.71
C LEU A 48 -10.58 4.03 -6.45
N LEU A 49 -9.84 4.90 -5.78
CA LEU A 49 -10.30 6.23 -5.42
C LEU A 49 -9.89 7.22 -6.50
N GLU A 50 -10.85 8.03 -6.96
CA GLU A 50 -10.58 9.17 -7.81
C GLU A 50 -10.23 10.41 -6.96
N ASP A 51 -9.75 11.49 -7.59
CA ASP A 51 -9.32 12.70 -6.89
C ASP A 51 -10.40 13.27 -5.95
N ASP A 52 -11.66 13.19 -6.35
CA ASP A 52 -12.77 13.67 -5.53
C ASP A 52 -13.06 12.75 -4.33
N ASP A 53 -12.79 11.45 -4.43
CA ASP A 53 -12.91 10.52 -3.31
C ASP A 53 -11.75 10.69 -2.34
N LEU A 54 -10.55 10.96 -2.84
CA LEU A 54 -9.40 11.33 -2.01
C LEU A 54 -9.68 12.62 -1.22
N LYS A 55 -10.28 13.64 -1.85
CA LYS A 55 -10.73 14.86 -1.15
C LYS A 55 -11.76 14.56 -0.07
N LYS A 56 -12.77 13.72 -0.35
CA LYS A 56 -13.77 13.32 0.64
C LYS A 56 -13.16 12.56 1.81
N ALA A 57 -12.16 11.73 1.55
CA ALA A 57 -11.39 11.01 2.57
C ALA A 57 -10.38 11.90 3.31
N ASN A 58 -10.20 13.16 2.89
CA ASN A 58 -9.18 14.08 3.38
C ASN A 58 -7.75 13.49 3.29
N ILE A 59 -7.48 12.84 2.16
CA ILE A 59 -6.20 12.21 1.82
C ILE A 59 -5.60 13.00 0.66
N SER A 60 -4.36 13.45 0.81
CA SER A 60 -3.59 14.02 -0.30
C SER A 60 -3.08 12.94 -1.24
N PHE A 61 -2.84 13.29 -2.50
CA PHE A 61 -2.27 12.36 -3.47
C PHE A 61 -0.91 11.80 -3.02
N GLU A 62 -0.08 12.60 -2.33
CA GLU A 62 1.20 12.14 -1.78
C GLU A 62 1.02 11.09 -0.67
N GLU A 63 0.07 11.30 0.25
CA GLU A 63 -0.28 10.32 1.28
C GLU A 63 -0.88 9.04 0.69
N TYR A 64 -1.53 9.14 -0.46
CA TYR A 64 -2.09 8.01 -1.19
C TYR A 64 -0.99 7.18 -1.88
N LEU A 65 0.03 7.83 -2.45
CA LEU A 65 1.19 7.14 -3.04
C LEU A 65 2.10 6.51 -1.99
N ASN A 66 2.22 7.14 -0.82
CA ASN A 66 3.03 6.65 0.29
C ASN A 66 2.13 6.42 1.52
N PRO A 67 1.33 5.33 1.53
CA PRO A 67 0.37 5.12 2.59
C PRO A 67 1.08 4.95 3.93
N THR A 68 0.61 5.73 4.90
CA THR A 68 1.01 5.62 6.30
C THR A 68 -0.13 5.02 7.11
N LYS A 69 0.12 4.75 8.40
CA LYS A 69 -0.94 4.35 9.34
C LYS A 69 -2.13 5.32 9.34
N GLU A 70 -1.88 6.62 9.20
CA GLU A 70 -2.92 7.64 9.17
C GLU A 70 -3.75 7.54 7.88
N THR A 71 -3.09 7.38 6.72
CA THR A 71 -3.76 7.14 5.43
C THR A 71 -4.70 5.95 5.52
N ILE A 72 -4.25 4.82 6.10
CA ILE A 72 -5.08 3.62 6.26
C ILE A 72 -6.31 3.90 7.15
N LEU A 73 -6.16 4.69 8.21
CA LEU A 73 -7.27 5.05 9.10
C LEU A 73 -8.30 5.93 8.37
N LYS A 74 -7.84 6.91 7.58
CA LYS A 74 -8.70 7.75 6.75
C LYS A 74 -9.45 6.91 5.71
N LEU A 75 -8.78 5.98 5.04
CA LEU A 75 -9.38 5.06 4.07
C LEU A 75 -10.45 4.15 4.69
N LYS A 76 -10.21 3.61 5.89
CA LYS A 76 -11.21 2.82 6.63
C LYS A 76 -12.43 3.66 6.99
N THR A 77 -12.21 4.87 7.49
CA THR A 77 -13.29 5.79 7.83
C THR A 77 -14.12 6.14 6.59
N TYR A 78 -13.46 6.36 5.45
CA TYR A 78 -14.12 6.62 4.18
C TYR A 78 -14.95 5.42 3.73
N ARG A 79 -14.39 4.20 3.76
CA ARG A 79 -15.14 2.95 3.54
C ARG A 79 -16.40 2.89 4.40
N ASP A 80 -16.28 3.10 5.71
CA ASP A 80 -17.40 3.01 6.63
C ASP A 80 -18.47 4.07 6.33
N SER A 81 -18.06 5.23 5.81
CA SER A 81 -18.98 6.28 5.35
C SER A 81 -19.78 5.88 4.11
N LEU A 82 -19.20 5.08 3.21
CA LEU A 82 -19.87 4.53 2.03
C LEU A 82 -20.80 3.37 2.39
N VAL A 83 -20.46 2.58 3.39
CA VAL A 83 -21.23 1.42 3.85
C VAL A 83 -22.38 1.83 4.79
N LYS A 84 -22.49 3.11 5.18
CA LYS A 84 -23.65 3.59 5.94
C LYS A 84 -24.92 3.13 5.23
N PRO A 85 -25.78 2.32 5.90
CA PRO A 85 -26.99 1.86 5.27
C PRO A 85 -27.78 3.11 4.88
N ILE A 86 -28.25 3.13 3.63
CA ILE A 86 -29.38 3.94 3.23
C ILE A 86 -30.44 3.65 4.30
N LYS A 87 -30.61 4.57 5.25
CA LYS A 87 -31.77 4.53 6.12
C LYS A 87 -32.92 4.78 5.16
N ASN A 88 -33.53 3.69 4.69
CA ASN A 88 -34.81 3.69 4.00
C ASN A 88 -35.74 4.57 4.85
N GLY A 89 -35.91 5.81 4.39
CA GLY A 89 -36.53 6.89 5.14
C GLY A 89 -36.96 8.04 4.24
N GLU A 90 -36.62 8.03 2.95
CA GLU A 90 -37.49 8.65 1.96
C GLU A 90 -38.61 7.66 1.65
N GLU A 91 -39.66 7.72 2.48
CA GLU A 91 -41.00 7.54 1.93
C GLU A 91 -41.14 8.58 0.81
N ILE A 92 -40.83 8.14 -0.41
CA ILE A 92 -41.43 8.69 -1.62
C ILE A 92 -42.94 8.65 -1.40
N GLY A 93 -43.47 9.78 -0.91
CA GLY A 93 -44.88 10.08 -0.84
C GLY A 93 -45.43 9.92 -2.25
N ARG A 94 -45.94 8.72 -2.54
CA ARG A 94 -46.68 8.42 -3.75
C ARG A 94 -47.92 9.30 -3.73
N ASN A 95 -48.01 10.16 -4.75
CA ASN A 95 -49.23 10.70 -5.35
C ASN A 95 -50.54 10.40 -4.61
N ARG A 96 -51.17 11.45 -4.07
CA ARG A 96 -52.56 11.79 -4.40
C ARG A 96 -52.73 13.30 -4.40
#